data_AF-A0A936VVR9-F1
#
_entry.id   AF-A0A936VVR9-F1
#
_cell.length_a   1.000
_cell.length_b   1.000
_cell.length_c   1.000
_cell.angle_alpha   90.00
_cell.angle_beta   90.00
_cell.angle_gamma   90.00
#
_symmetry.space_group_name_H-M   'P 1'
#
loop_
_entity.id
_entity.type
_entity.pdbx_description
1 polymer ?
#
loop_
_entity_poly.entity_id
_entity_poly.type
_entity_poly.pdbx_seq_one_letter_code
_entity_poly.pdbx_strand_id
1 'polypeptide(L)'
;MYTFRSICLASLLGVMLFASCGSSKKASASTASSTELTDIDSKVSMLAADASFSEKSAALKSPEKGTVKMFYDAEGALQKVEKETTSPWGSKVSKYYFADNNLIYTNHFEKNTAKEKGKILFTDTKYYFGTNKILGAVQKTLKLKPSDEASLDMKLTKEKFKALTPNPNMLRDEMLVIKKLKTLVK
;
A
#
# COMPACT_ATOMS: atom_id res chain seq x y z
N MET A 1 -34.94 65.70 20.74
CA MET A 1 -36.27 65.87 21.35
C MET A 1 -37.20 64.78 20.81
N TYR A 2 -38.12 64.29 21.63
CA TYR A 2 -39.03 63.19 21.28
C TYR A 2 -40.25 63.66 20.50
N THR A 3 -40.80 62.81 19.63
CA THR A 3 -42.26 62.59 19.58
C THR A 3 -42.59 61.19 19.04
N PHE A 4 -43.60 60.57 19.64
CA PHE A 4 -43.99 59.15 19.52
C PHE A 4 -45.36 59.01 18.84
N ARG A 5 -45.54 58.01 17.96
CA ARG A 5 -46.77 57.23 17.65
C ARG A 5 -46.32 55.99 16.85
N SER A 6 -46.48 54.70 17.20
CA SER A 6 -47.50 53.97 17.99
C SER A 6 -48.91 54.14 17.37
N ILE A 7 -49.67 53.12 16.92
CA ILE A 7 -49.87 51.69 17.27
C ILE A 7 -50.31 50.96 15.95
N CYS A 8 -50.01 49.67 15.65
CA CYS A 8 -50.79 48.49 16.10
C CYS A 8 -50.22 47.09 15.69
N LEU A 9 -51.01 46.07 16.05
CA LEU A 9 -51.09 44.61 15.81
C LEU A 9 -51.09 44.12 14.33
N ALA A 10 -51.01 42.82 14.01
CA ALA A 10 -50.42 41.63 14.67
C ALA A 10 -50.61 40.37 13.77
N SER A 11 -49.79 39.34 14.02
CA SER A 11 -50.03 37.89 13.79
C SER A 11 -50.72 37.38 12.51
N LEU A 12 -50.03 36.48 11.80
CA LEU A 12 -50.40 35.06 11.87
C LEU A 12 -49.19 34.13 11.67
N LEU A 13 -49.26 32.94 12.29
CA LEU A 13 -48.26 31.88 12.19
C LEU A 13 -48.26 31.21 10.80
N GLY A 14 -47.09 30.72 10.39
CA GLY A 14 -46.92 29.85 9.23
C GLY A 14 -45.73 28.90 9.41
N VAL A 15 -45.76 28.04 10.43
CA VAL A 15 -44.77 26.96 10.57
C VAL A 15 -45.17 25.79 9.68
N MET A 16 -44.36 25.50 8.66
CA MET A 16 -44.13 24.12 8.24
C MET A 16 -42.65 23.88 7.98
N LEU A 17 -42.15 22.83 8.65
CA LEU A 17 -40.88 22.19 8.38
C LEU A 17 -40.95 21.49 7.02
N PHE A 18 -39.84 21.38 6.29
CA PHE A 18 -39.06 20.13 6.22
C PHE A 18 -37.94 20.18 5.17
N ALA A 19 -36.80 19.60 5.54
CA ALA A 19 -35.83 18.93 4.68
C ALA A 19 -35.40 19.60 3.35
N SER A 20 -34.42 20.50 3.42
CA SER A 20 -33.34 20.50 2.41
C SER A 20 -32.16 19.75 3.00
N CYS A 21 -31.98 18.50 2.59
CA CYS A 21 -30.92 17.63 3.08
C CYS A 21 -29.57 18.20 2.65
N GLY A 22 -28.71 18.52 3.63
CA GLY A 22 -27.35 18.99 3.37
C GLY A 22 -26.58 17.94 2.57
N SER A 23 -26.49 18.13 1.26
CA SER A 23 -25.67 17.30 0.37
C SER A 23 -24.21 17.64 0.58
N SER A 24 -23.68 17.25 1.74
CA SER A 24 -22.26 17.05 1.96
C SER A 24 -21.77 16.11 0.88
N LYS A 25 -21.18 16.65 -0.19
CA LYS A 25 -20.40 15.89 -1.17
C LYS A 25 -19.26 15.24 -0.40
N LYS A 26 -19.52 14.03 0.12
CA LYS A 26 -18.54 13.11 0.64
C LYS A 26 -17.51 12.99 -0.48
N ALA A 27 -16.31 13.55 -0.27
CA ALA A 27 -15.29 13.59 -1.29
C ALA A 27 -15.10 12.16 -1.81
N SER A 28 -15.46 11.93 -3.07
CA SER A 28 -15.29 10.63 -3.68
C SER A 28 -13.81 10.31 -3.57
N ALA A 29 -13.46 9.28 -2.80
CA ALA A 29 -12.08 8.81 -2.74
C ALA A 29 -11.72 8.42 -4.17
N SER A 30 -10.89 9.26 -4.82
CA SER A 30 -10.55 9.13 -6.22
C SER A 30 -9.93 7.76 -6.42
N THR A 31 -10.70 6.80 -6.92
CA THR A 31 -10.15 5.52 -7.33
C THR A 31 -9.16 5.84 -8.42
N ALA A 32 -7.90 5.47 -8.20
CA ALA A 32 -6.82 5.81 -9.11
C ALA A 32 -7.17 5.32 -10.52
N SER A 33 -6.83 6.12 -11.53
CA SER A 33 -7.08 5.70 -12.91
C SER A 33 -6.24 4.46 -13.23
N SER A 34 -6.71 3.60 -14.12
CA SER A 34 -5.92 2.46 -14.61
C SER A 34 -4.59 2.91 -15.22
N THR A 35 -4.55 4.13 -15.78
CA THR A 35 -3.34 4.78 -16.29
C THR A 35 -2.33 5.04 -15.18
N GLU A 36 -2.74 5.68 -14.08
CA GLU A 36 -1.87 6.03 -12.93
C GLU A 36 -1.20 4.79 -12.31
N LEU A 37 -1.91 3.65 -12.22
CA LEU A 37 -1.33 2.40 -11.75
C LEU A 37 -0.37 1.77 -12.77
N THR A 38 -0.65 1.90 -14.06
CA THR A 38 0.21 1.41 -15.15
C THR A 38 1.52 2.20 -15.20
N ASP A 39 1.47 3.52 -15.02
CA ASP A 39 2.65 4.38 -14.93
C ASP A 39 3.55 3.99 -13.74
N ILE A 40 2.95 3.64 -12.59
CA ILE A 40 3.68 3.12 -11.43
C ILE A 40 4.32 1.77 -11.74
N ASP A 41 3.59 0.80 -12.31
CA ASP A 41 4.17 -0.51 -12.69
C ASP A 41 5.32 -0.34 -13.72
N SER A 42 5.24 0.63 -14.64
CA SER A 42 6.33 0.98 -15.56
C SER A 42 7.55 1.56 -14.84
N LYS A 43 7.37 2.55 -13.96
CA LYS A 43 8.47 3.12 -13.13
C LYS A 43 9.12 2.04 -12.26
N VAL A 44 8.32 1.20 -11.60
CA VAL A 44 8.82 0.08 -10.77
C VAL A 44 9.61 -0.92 -11.60
N SER A 45 9.19 -1.20 -12.84
CA SER A 45 9.93 -2.10 -13.74
C SER A 45 11.31 -1.56 -14.11
N MET A 46 11.42 -0.24 -14.36
CA MET A 46 12.72 0.42 -14.58
C MET A 46 13.60 0.32 -13.32
N LEU A 47 13.09 0.74 -12.16
CA LEU A 47 13.80 0.69 -10.87
C LEU A 47 14.17 -0.75 -10.43
N ALA A 48 13.45 -1.77 -10.90
CA ALA A 48 13.75 -3.16 -10.60
C ALA A 48 14.86 -3.75 -11.48
N ALA A 49 15.03 -3.21 -12.69
CA ALA A 49 16.05 -3.61 -13.66
C ALA A 49 17.34 -2.77 -13.58
N ASP A 50 17.30 -1.62 -12.91
CA ASP A 50 18.46 -0.74 -12.75
C ASP A 50 19.54 -1.40 -11.87
N ALA A 51 20.71 -1.62 -12.47
CA ALA A 51 21.89 -2.20 -11.83
C ALA A 51 22.93 -1.15 -11.40
N SER A 52 22.66 0.15 -11.61
CA SER A 52 23.56 1.24 -11.22
C SER A 52 23.51 1.57 -9.73
N PHE A 53 22.47 1.13 -9.02
CA PHE A 53 22.29 1.46 -7.60
C PHE A 53 23.34 0.82 -6.69
N SER A 54 23.86 1.62 -5.76
CA SER A 54 24.70 1.14 -4.68
C SER A 54 23.89 0.36 -3.65
N GLU A 55 24.28 -0.89 -3.36
CA GLU A 55 23.64 -1.73 -2.34
C GLU A 55 24.32 -1.56 -0.97
N LYS A 56 23.52 -1.28 0.06
CA LYS A 56 23.88 -1.51 1.48
C LYS A 56 22.99 -2.61 2.05
N SER A 57 23.54 -3.48 2.89
CA SER A 57 22.76 -4.58 3.46
C SER A 57 23.05 -4.86 4.94
N ALA A 58 22.08 -5.48 5.62
CA ALA A 58 22.19 -5.92 7.01
C ALA A 58 21.48 -7.27 7.21
N ALA A 59 22.07 -8.14 8.02
CA ALA A 59 21.45 -9.41 8.40
C ALA A 59 20.43 -9.22 9.54
N LEU A 60 19.24 -9.78 9.37
CA LEU A 60 18.23 -9.88 10.42
C LEU A 60 18.55 -11.06 11.34
N LYS A 61 18.61 -10.77 12.64
CA LYS A 61 18.85 -11.74 13.71
C LYS A 61 17.52 -12.08 14.40
N SER A 62 17.52 -13.18 15.16
CA SER A 62 16.38 -13.77 15.90
C SER A 62 15.35 -12.75 16.42
N PRO A 63 14.02 -13.00 16.28
CA PRO A 63 13.39 -14.27 15.87
C PRO A 63 13.24 -14.48 14.36
N GLU A 64 13.18 -13.41 13.55
CA GLU A 64 13.11 -13.50 12.10
C GLU A 64 14.52 -13.49 11.49
N LYS A 65 14.99 -14.64 10.98
CA LYS A 65 16.26 -14.69 10.23
C LYS A 65 16.03 -14.17 8.83
N GLY A 66 16.99 -13.42 8.27
CA GLY A 66 16.85 -12.90 6.91
C GLY A 66 17.82 -11.78 6.59
N THR A 67 17.48 -10.96 5.58
CA THR A 67 18.31 -9.83 5.14
C THR A 67 17.45 -8.59 4.88
N VAL A 68 18.08 -7.43 5.03
CA VAL A 68 17.60 -6.14 4.53
C VAL A 68 18.63 -5.65 3.53
N LYS A 69 18.18 -5.21 2.37
CA LYS A 69 18.97 -4.53 1.34
C LYS A 69 18.36 -3.16 1.06
N MET A 70 19.19 -2.15 0.88
CA MET A 70 18.81 -0.80 0.49
C MET A 70 19.66 -0.37 -0.69
N PHE A 71 19.01 0.21 -1.69
CA PHE A 71 19.59 0.56 -2.97
C PHE A 71 19.46 2.06 -3.19
N TYR A 72 20.58 2.73 -3.41
CA TYR A 72 20.67 4.18 -3.57
C TYR A 72 21.24 4.54 -4.94
N ASP A 73 20.74 5.63 -5.52
CA ASP A 73 21.29 6.21 -6.76
C ASP A 73 22.65 6.92 -6.52
N ALA A 74 23.17 7.54 -7.58
CA ALA A 74 24.44 8.27 -7.54
C ALA A 74 24.38 9.53 -6.64
N GLU A 75 23.19 10.11 -6.52
CA GLU A 75 22.87 11.26 -5.66
C GLU A 75 22.68 10.88 -4.18
N GLY A 76 22.62 9.57 -3.87
CA GLY A 76 22.44 9.02 -2.54
C GLY A 76 20.98 8.99 -2.05
N ALA A 77 20.01 9.23 -2.93
CA ALA A 77 18.59 9.05 -2.61
C ALA A 77 18.21 7.56 -2.63
N LEU A 78 17.31 7.17 -1.73
CA LEU A 78 16.86 5.78 -1.60
C LEU A 78 15.86 5.45 -2.70
N GLN A 79 16.21 4.53 -3.59
CA GLN A 79 15.35 4.12 -4.71
C GLN A 79 14.58 2.83 -4.41
N LYS A 80 15.20 1.89 -3.69
CA LYS A 80 14.60 0.57 -3.43
C LYS A 80 15.02 0.00 -2.07
N VAL A 81 14.11 -0.73 -1.41
CA VAL A 81 14.41 -1.56 -0.22
C VAL A 81 13.88 -2.97 -0.48
N GLU A 82 14.64 -3.98 -0.09
CA GLU A 82 14.18 -5.37 -0.02
C GLU A 82 14.38 -5.91 1.41
N LYS A 83 13.33 -6.48 1.99
CA LYS A 83 13.39 -7.25 3.24
C LYS A 83 13.01 -8.70 2.93
N GLU A 84 13.94 -9.62 3.12
CA GLU A 84 13.66 -11.05 3.12
C GLU A 84 13.67 -11.57 4.55
N THR A 85 12.67 -12.36 4.92
CA THR A 85 12.64 -13.08 6.20
C THR A 85 12.16 -14.51 6.02
N THR A 86 12.80 -15.43 6.73
CA THR A 86 12.50 -16.87 6.72
C THR A 86 12.31 -17.38 8.14
N SER A 87 11.29 -18.22 8.30
CA SER A 87 10.87 -18.84 9.56
C SER A 87 10.51 -20.32 9.31
N PRO A 88 10.32 -21.15 10.36
CA PRO A 88 9.82 -22.52 10.20
C PRO A 88 8.46 -22.62 9.50
N TRP A 89 7.67 -21.54 9.52
CA TRP A 89 6.29 -21.48 9.04
C TRP A 89 6.14 -20.85 7.66
N GLY A 90 7.26 -20.47 7.02
CA GLY A 90 7.24 -19.75 5.76
C GLY A 90 8.32 -18.70 5.60
N SER A 91 8.32 -18.06 4.43
CA SER A 91 9.17 -16.92 4.10
C SER A 91 8.35 -15.75 3.56
N LYS A 92 8.89 -14.54 3.71
CA LYS A 92 8.30 -13.29 3.21
C LYS A 92 9.39 -12.45 2.56
N VAL A 93 9.17 -12.07 1.31
CA VAL A 93 9.96 -11.05 0.60
C VAL A 93 9.09 -9.80 0.49
N SER A 94 9.57 -8.67 0.99
CA SER A 94 8.90 -7.37 0.89
C SER A 94 9.81 -6.40 0.15
N LYS A 95 9.32 -5.86 -0.97
CA LYS A 95 10.02 -4.88 -1.78
C LYS A 95 9.31 -3.53 -1.71
N TYR A 96 10.08 -2.46 -1.63
CA TYR A 96 9.61 -1.09 -1.52
C TYR A 96 10.31 -0.26 -2.58
N TYR A 97 9.57 0.53 -3.33
CA TYR A 97 10.09 1.30 -4.45
C TYR A 97 9.72 2.77 -4.30
N PHE A 98 10.71 3.63 -4.50
CA PHE A 98 10.61 5.07 -4.35
C PHE A 98 10.79 5.73 -5.71
N ALA A 99 10.09 6.84 -5.92
CA ALA A 99 10.38 7.77 -7.00
C ALA A 99 10.14 9.18 -6.46
N ASP A 100 10.96 10.15 -6.86
CA ASP A 100 10.82 11.54 -6.43
C ASP A 100 10.81 11.68 -4.88
N ASN A 101 11.61 10.86 -4.18
CA ASN A 101 11.66 10.67 -2.72
C ASN A 101 10.35 10.18 -2.04
N ASN A 102 9.32 9.82 -2.81
CA ASN A 102 8.06 9.27 -2.31
C ASN A 102 8.01 7.75 -2.47
N LEU A 103 7.45 7.04 -1.48
CA LEU A 103 7.10 5.63 -1.66
C LEU A 103 5.95 5.56 -2.68
N ILE A 104 6.18 4.92 -3.84
CA ILE A 104 5.18 4.78 -4.91
C ILE A 104 4.56 3.38 -4.94
N TYR A 105 5.26 2.36 -4.45
CA TYR A 105 4.84 0.98 -4.57
C TYR A 105 5.47 0.09 -3.51
N THR A 106 4.70 -0.87 -2.99
CA THR A 106 5.25 -2.02 -2.26
C THR A 106 4.69 -3.34 -2.81
N ASN A 107 5.52 -4.37 -2.72
CA ASN A 107 5.16 -5.74 -3.05
C ASN A 107 5.55 -6.67 -1.91
N HIS A 108 4.62 -7.51 -1.47
CA HIS A 108 4.83 -8.48 -0.42
C HIS A 108 4.47 -9.86 -0.95
N PHE A 109 5.50 -10.67 -1.16
CA PHE A 109 5.37 -12.08 -1.49
C PHE A 109 5.53 -12.93 -0.23
N GLU A 110 4.54 -13.76 0.08
CA GLU A 110 4.49 -14.60 1.27
C GLU A 110 4.29 -16.07 0.89
N LYS A 111 5.22 -16.93 1.30
CA LYS A 111 5.09 -18.39 1.31
C LYS A 111 4.71 -18.80 2.73
N ASN A 112 3.53 -19.39 2.93
CA ASN A 112 3.08 -19.89 4.24
C ASN A 112 2.88 -21.42 4.19
N THR A 113 3.59 -22.14 5.06
CA THR A 113 3.59 -23.61 5.15
C THR A 113 2.78 -24.13 6.34
N ALA A 114 2.36 -23.26 7.27
CA ALA A 114 1.86 -23.67 8.58
C ALA A 114 0.34 -23.90 8.67
N LYS A 115 -0.45 -23.35 7.72
CA LYS A 115 -1.92 -23.26 7.87
C LYS A 115 -2.74 -24.11 6.90
N GLU A 116 -2.11 -24.84 5.98
CA GLU A 116 -2.81 -25.54 4.89
C GLU A 116 -2.51 -27.06 4.88
N LYS A 117 -3.55 -27.88 4.85
CA LYS A 117 -3.50 -29.35 4.95
C LYS A 117 -2.66 -29.99 3.82
N GLY A 118 -1.36 -30.17 4.05
CA GLY A 118 -0.43 -30.72 3.05
C GLY A 118 -0.24 -29.82 1.82
N LYS A 119 -0.50 -28.52 1.94
CA LYS A 119 -0.36 -27.53 0.87
C LYS A 119 0.42 -26.31 1.37
N ILE A 120 0.98 -25.56 0.43
CA ILE A 120 1.66 -24.30 0.66
C ILE A 120 0.79 -23.19 0.08
N LEU A 121 0.59 -22.13 0.86
CA LEU A 121 -0.10 -20.92 0.44
C LEU A 121 0.92 -19.90 -0.03
N PHE A 122 0.82 -19.47 -1.28
CA PHE A 122 1.59 -18.36 -1.82
C PHE A 122 0.66 -17.17 -2.00
N THR A 123 1.03 -16.02 -1.46
CA THR A 123 0.28 -14.77 -1.61
C THR A 123 1.22 -13.70 -2.15
N ASP A 124 0.77 -13.00 -3.18
CA ASP A 124 1.45 -11.88 -3.81
C ASP A 124 0.53 -10.66 -3.70
N THR A 125 0.89 -9.71 -2.84
CA THR A 125 0.13 -8.49 -2.57
C THR A 125 0.92 -7.27 -3.02
N LYS A 126 0.29 -6.42 -3.83
CA LYS A 126 0.82 -5.13 -4.29
C LYS A 126 0.02 -3.99 -3.68
N TYR A 127 0.70 -2.93 -3.25
CA TYR A 127 0.11 -1.67 -2.84
C TYR A 127 0.69 -0.54 -3.69
N TYR A 128 -0.17 0.34 -4.19
CA TYR A 128 0.18 1.48 -5.03
C TYR A 128 -0.08 2.78 -4.28
N PHE A 129 0.84 3.72 -4.37
CA PHE A 129 0.83 4.95 -3.59
C PHE A 129 1.07 6.16 -4.49
N GLY A 130 0.32 7.22 -4.21
CA GLY A 130 0.52 8.55 -4.78
C GLY A 130 0.90 9.51 -3.65
N THR A 131 1.03 10.79 -3.95
CA THR A 131 1.44 11.81 -2.97
C THR A 131 0.58 11.74 -1.70
N ASN A 132 1.17 11.23 -0.62
CA ASN A 132 0.56 11.07 0.71
C ASN A 132 -0.72 10.21 0.80
N LYS A 133 -1.04 9.37 -0.20
CA LYS A 133 -2.22 8.48 -0.15
C LYS A 133 -1.98 7.11 -0.79
N ILE A 134 -2.71 6.10 -0.32
CA ILE A 134 -2.85 4.84 -1.04
C ILE A 134 -3.84 5.04 -2.22
N LEU A 135 -3.44 4.55 -3.39
CA LEU A 135 -4.19 4.61 -4.65
C LEU A 135 -5.02 3.36 -4.89
N GLY A 136 -4.47 2.21 -4.51
CA GLY A 136 -5.11 0.91 -4.65
C GLY A 136 -4.25 -0.20 -4.08
N ALA A 137 -4.87 -1.37 -3.95
CA ALA A 137 -4.19 -2.60 -3.58
C ALA A 137 -4.73 -3.75 -4.42
N VAL A 138 -3.86 -4.68 -4.79
CA VAL A 138 -4.27 -5.92 -5.44
C VAL A 138 -3.56 -7.11 -4.81
N GLN A 139 -4.24 -8.25 -4.80
CA GLN A 139 -3.70 -9.49 -4.28
C GLN A 139 -4.03 -10.65 -5.22
N LYS A 140 -3.09 -11.57 -5.38
CA LYS A 140 -3.38 -12.93 -5.86
C LYS A 140 -2.84 -13.94 -4.86
N THR A 141 -3.49 -15.10 -4.81
CA THR A 141 -3.15 -16.16 -3.87
C THR A 141 -3.30 -17.51 -4.56
N LEU A 142 -2.29 -18.36 -4.43
CA LEU A 142 -2.20 -19.67 -5.06
C LEU A 142 -1.91 -20.73 -4.00
N LYS A 143 -2.60 -21.87 -4.08
CA LYS A 143 -2.40 -23.02 -3.19
C LYS A 143 -1.80 -24.18 -3.97
N LEU A 144 -0.59 -24.61 -3.62
CA LEU A 144 0.11 -25.72 -4.27
C LEU A 144 0.38 -26.86 -3.29
N LYS A 145 0.57 -28.08 -3.80
CA LYS A 145 1.27 -29.13 -3.04
C LYS A 145 2.77 -28.81 -3.03
N PRO A 146 3.55 -29.25 -2.01
CA PRO A 146 5.01 -29.10 -2.03
C PRO A 146 5.68 -29.69 -3.28
N SER A 147 5.16 -30.81 -3.80
CA SER A 147 5.59 -31.44 -5.06
C SER A 147 5.54 -30.52 -6.29
N ASP A 148 4.66 -29.51 -6.25
CA ASP A 148 4.33 -28.66 -7.38
C ASP A 148 5.06 -27.31 -7.31
N GLU A 149 5.89 -27.06 -6.28
CA GLU A 149 6.51 -25.75 -6.06
C GLU A 149 7.43 -25.32 -7.21
N ALA A 150 8.08 -26.26 -7.91
CA ALA A 150 8.83 -25.97 -9.14
C ALA A 150 7.99 -25.38 -10.29
N SER A 151 6.66 -25.46 -10.21
CA SER A 151 5.71 -24.86 -11.17
C SER A 151 5.08 -23.55 -10.68
N LEU A 152 5.58 -22.99 -9.57
CA LEU A 152 5.05 -21.80 -8.90
C LEU A 152 4.89 -20.64 -9.87
N ASP A 153 5.94 -20.19 -10.54
CA ASP A 153 5.90 -18.99 -11.38
C ASP A 153 4.92 -19.14 -12.56
N MET A 154 4.93 -20.31 -13.22
CA MET A 154 3.98 -20.62 -14.31
C MET A 154 2.52 -20.64 -13.83
N LYS A 155 2.24 -21.08 -12.59
CA LYS A 155 0.87 -21.10 -12.05
C LYS A 155 0.47 -19.72 -11.51
N LEU A 156 1.39 -19.02 -10.85
CA LEU A 156 1.16 -17.70 -10.25
C LEU A 156 1.04 -16.57 -11.30
N THR A 157 1.62 -16.75 -12.49
CA THR A 157 1.40 -15.86 -13.65
C THR A 157 0.03 -16.04 -14.30
N LYS A 158 -0.59 -17.22 -14.18
CA LYS A 158 -1.96 -17.50 -14.66
C LYS A 158 -3.03 -16.97 -13.68
N GLU A 159 -2.70 -16.83 -12.40
CA GLU A 159 -3.58 -16.23 -11.41
C GLU A 159 -3.74 -14.73 -11.63
N LYS A 160 -5.00 -14.29 -11.75
CA LYS A 160 -5.34 -12.87 -11.90
C LYS A 160 -5.30 -12.16 -10.55
N PHE A 161 -4.67 -10.99 -10.52
CA PHE A 161 -4.78 -10.06 -9.41
C PHE A 161 -6.25 -9.65 -9.20
N LYS A 162 -6.68 -9.66 -7.93
CA LYS A 162 -7.99 -9.20 -7.47
C LYS A 162 -7.81 -7.93 -6.68
N ALA A 163 -8.75 -7.00 -6.78
CA ALA A 163 -8.76 -5.80 -5.94
C ALA A 163 -8.85 -6.20 -4.46
N LEU A 164 -8.03 -5.55 -3.64
CA LEU A 164 -8.02 -5.65 -2.18
C LEU A 164 -8.40 -4.28 -1.63
N THR A 165 -9.29 -4.22 -0.63
CA THR A 165 -9.57 -2.95 0.07
C THR A 165 -8.40 -2.63 1.01
N PRO A 166 -7.60 -1.57 0.75
CA PRO A 166 -6.48 -1.25 1.61
C PRO A 166 -6.92 -0.64 2.95
N ASN A 167 -6.09 -0.84 3.98
CA ASN A 167 -6.14 -0.01 5.18
C ASN A 167 -5.82 1.45 4.79
N PRO A 168 -6.63 2.46 5.14
CA PRO A 168 -6.32 3.87 4.88
C PRO A 168 -4.96 4.33 5.42
N ASN A 169 -4.45 3.68 6.49
CA ASN A 169 -3.16 3.97 7.09
C ASN A 169 -1.98 3.23 6.43
N MET A 170 -2.20 2.41 5.39
CA MET A 170 -1.15 1.53 4.84
C MET A 170 0.14 2.28 4.48
N LEU A 171 0.05 3.47 3.88
CA LEU A 171 1.23 4.29 3.56
C LEU A 171 2.05 4.64 4.82
N ARG A 172 1.37 5.06 5.90
CA ARG A 172 2.01 5.36 7.18
C ARG A 172 2.67 4.11 7.76
N ASP A 173 1.96 2.98 7.70
CA ASP A 173 2.39 1.73 8.32
C ASP A 173 3.63 1.15 7.59
N GLU A 174 3.64 1.14 6.25
CA GLU A 174 4.83 0.74 5.48
C GLU A 174 6.00 1.72 5.66
N MET A 175 5.75 3.04 5.71
CA MET A 175 6.80 4.03 5.99
C MET A 175 7.41 3.88 7.39
N LEU A 176 6.62 3.47 8.39
CA LEU A 176 7.12 3.12 9.72
C LEU A 176 7.98 1.84 9.70
N VAL A 177 7.64 0.84 8.87
CA VAL A 177 8.50 -0.33 8.64
C VAL A 177 9.82 0.08 8.00
N ILE A 178 9.78 0.84 6.89
CA ILE A 178 10.97 1.36 6.21
C ILE A 178 11.87 2.16 7.17
N LYS A 179 11.29 3.04 8.00
CA LYS A 179 12.05 3.81 9.00
C LYS A 179 12.79 2.90 9.98
N LYS A 180 12.18 1.79 10.42
CA LYS A 180 12.87 0.79 11.26
C LYS A 180 13.98 0.09 10.47
N LEU A 181 13.72 -0.36 9.25
CA LEU A 181 14.72 -0.99 8.38
C LEU A 181 15.96 -0.09 8.17
N LYS A 182 15.76 1.23 8.01
CA LYS A 182 16.86 2.20 7.87
C LYS A 182 17.78 2.27 9.08
N THR A 183 17.32 1.91 10.28
CA THR A 183 18.18 1.88 11.48
C THR A 183 19.08 0.63 11.56
N LEU A 184 18.79 -0.40 10.74
CA LEU A 184 19.54 -1.65 10.69
C LEU A 184 20.69 -1.61 9.68
N VAL A 185 20.53 -0.82 8.60
CA VAL A 185 21.49 -0.67 7.50
C VAL A 185 22.23 0.65 7.68
N LYS A 186 23.55 0.59 7.91
CA LYS A 186 24.42 1.77 8.12
C LYS A 186 25.14 2.16 6.83
#